data_AF-A0A1Y6AAR2-F1
#
_entry.id   AF-A0A1Y6AAR2-F1
#
_cell.length_a   1.000
_cell.length_b   1.000
_cell.length_c   1.000
_cell.angle_alpha   90.00
_cell.angle_beta   90.00
_cell.angle_gamma   90.00
#
_symmetry.space_group_name_H-M   'P 1'
#
loop_
_entity.id
_entity.type
_entity.pdbx_description
1 polymer ?
#
loop_
_entity_poly.entity_id
_entity_poly.type
_entity_poly.pdbx_seq_one_letter_code
_entity_poly.pdbx_strand_id
1 'polypeptide(L)'
;MQLYDILEETIWQLTPNAEEKQMQFIKTIERIELIGDRNRLKQIFLNIVQNAIKYSHKNGKVYIEATKNEGQAVIKVKDEGIGIAKEHLPYIE
;
A
#
# COMPACT_ATOMS: atom_id res chain seq x y z
N MET A 1 -5.83 0.53 17.64
CA MET A 1 -4.92 -0.38 16.91
C MET A 1 -3.79 0.43 16.31
N GLN A 2 -2.61 -0.14 16.11
CA GLN A 2 -1.46 0.57 15.54
C GLN A 2 -1.40 0.38 14.01
N LEU A 3 -1.44 1.46 13.24
CA LEU A 3 -1.42 1.43 11.76
C LEU A 3 -0.12 0.81 11.22
N TYR A 4 1.01 1.14 11.86
CA TYR A 4 2.33 0.62 11.48
C TYR A 4 2.32 -0.92 11.39
N ASP A 5 1.74 -1.60 12.38
CA ASP A 5 1.72 -3.06 12.43
C ASP A 5 0.90 -3.67 11.28
N ILE A 6 -0.18 -2.99 10.86
CA ILE A 6 -1.05 -3.47 9.77
C ILE A 6 -0.33 -3.35 8.42
N LEU A 7 0.34 -2.21 8.19
CA LEU A 7 1.11 -1.98 6.97
C LEU A 7 2.33 -2.90 6.90
N GLU A 8 3.05 -3.11 8.01
CA GLU A 8 4.17 -4.08 8.06
C GLU A 8 3.71 -5.51 7.77
N GLU A 9 2.59 -5.96 8.36
CA GLU A 9 2.02 -7.26 8.02
C GLU A 9 1.64 -7.39 6.54
N THR A 10 1.10 -6.32 5.97
CA THR A 10 0.72 -6.27 4.54
C THR A 10 1.95 -6.38 3.65
N ILE A 11 2.99 -5.60 3.95
CA ILE A 11 4.27 -5.63 3.23
C ILE A 11 4.88 -7.03 3.33
N TRP A 12 4.99 -7.59 4.53
CA TRP A 12 5.55 -8.91 4.75
C TRP A 12 4.80 -9.99 3.95
N GLN A 13 3.48 -9.95 3.96
CA GLN A 13 2.64 -10.90 3.21
C GLN A 13 2.85 -10.79 1.69
N LEU A 14 3.12 -9.59 1.16
CA LEU A 14 3.28 -9.33 -0.27
C LEU A 14 4.75 -9.32 -0.74
N THR A 15 5.72 -9.46 0.17
CA THR A 15 7.14 -9.59 -0.16
C THR A 15 7.40 -10.66 -1.23
N PRO A 16 6.83 -11.89 -1.16
CA PRO A 16 7.08 -12.90 -2.18
C PRO A 16 6.65 -12.46 -3.59
N ASN A 17 5.52 -11.74 -3.71
CA ASN A 17 5.04 -11.22 -5.00
C ASN A 17 5.95 -10.11 -5.55
N ALA A 18 6.47 -9.26 -4.67
CA ALA A 18 7.43 -8.23 -5.05
C ALA A 18 8.76 -8.85 -5.50
N GLU A 19 9.26 -9.87 -4.79
CA GLU A 19 10.49 -10.59 -5.11
C GLU A 19 10.41 -11.30 -6.47
N GLU A 20 9.27 -11.92 -6.80
CA GLU A 20 9.03 -12.54 -8.12
C GLU A 20 9.24 -11.53 -9.27
N LYS A 21 8.88 -10.27 -9.05
CA LYS A 21 9.08 -9.15 -9.98
C LYS A 21 10.37 -8.36 -9.74
N GLN A 22 11.25 -8.82 -8.85
CA GLN A 22 12.49 -8.15 -8.45
C GLN A 22 12.26 -6.70 -7.97
N MET A 23 11.11 -6.44 -7.38
CA MET A 23 10.69 -5.12 -6.93
C MET A 23 11.12 -4.84 -5.49
N GLN A 24 11.11 -3.56 -5.12
CA GLN A 24 11.47 -3.11 -3.77
C GLN A 24 10.33 -2.30 -3.15
N PHE A 25 10.12 -2.50 -1.84
CA PHE A 25 9.29 -1.61 -1.05
C PHE A 25 10.11 -0.48 -0.45
N ILE A 26 9.66 0.76 -0.65
CA ILE A 26 10.22 1.95 -0.01
C ILE A 26 9.18 2.46 0.97
N LYS A 27 9.49 2.44 2.27
CA LYS A 27 8.51 2.72 3.33
C LYS A 27 8.91 3.90 4.20
N THR A 28 7.95 4.74 4.54
CA THR A 28 8.07 5.80 5.55
C THR A 28 6.75 5.87 6.31
N ILE A 29 6.70 5.16 7.44
CA ILE A 29 5.44 4.87 8.14
C ILE A 29 5.56 5.37 9.59
N GLU A 30 4.78 6.38 9.93
CA GLU A 30 4.65 6.87 11.30
C GLU A 30 3.84 5.89 12.17
N ARG A 31 4.10 5.89 13.47
CA ARG A 31 3.28 5.18 14.46
C ARG A 31 2.01 5.99 14.75
N ILE A 32 0.88 5.53 14.23
CA ILE A 32 -0.41 6.20 14.32
C ILE A 32 -1.46 5.23 14.89
N GLU A 33 -2.04 5.59 16.02
CA GLU A 33 -3.17 4.85 16.59
C GLU A 33 -4.46 5.16 15.86
N LEU A 34 -5.19 4.11 15.50
CA LEU A 34 -6.48 4.15 14.81
C LEU A 34 -7.57 3.47 15.64
N ILE A 35 -8.78 3.97 15.52
CA ILE A 35 -10.01 3.34 16.00
C ILE A 35 -10.77 2.80 14.79
N GLY A 36 -11.17 1.52 14.80
CA GLY A 36 -11.89 0.91 13.69
C GLY A 36 -11.76 -0.62 13.65
N ASP A 37 -11.95 -1.20 12.46
CA ASP A 37 -11.79 -2.63 12.19
C ASP A 37 -10.44 -2.91 11.52
N ARG A 38 -9.57 -3.63 12.22
CA ARG A 38 -8.22 -3.97 11.77
C ARG A 38 -8.22 -4.85 10.53
N ASN A 39 -9.14 -5.81 10.46
CA ASN A 39 -9.19 -6.79 9.37
C ASN A 39 -9.65 -6.12 8.09
N ARG A 40 -10.65 -5.22 8.17
CA ARG A 40 -11.09 -4.42 7.03
C ARG A 40 -9.98 -3.51 6.50
N LEU A 41 -9.24 -2.83 7.38
CA LEU A 41 -8.10 -2.01 6.96
C LEU A 41 -7.00 -2.86 6.31
N LYS A 42 -6.66 -4.02 6.88
CA LYS A 42 -5.69 -4.94 6.28
C LYS A 42 -6.13 -5.38 4.88
N GLN A 43 -7.41 -5.69 4.69
CA GLN A 43 -7.95 -6.06 3.38
C GLN A 43 -7.80 -4.92 2.36
N ILE A 44 -8.10 -3.68 2.75
CA ILE A 44 -7.91 -2.50 1.88
C ILE A 44 -6.44 -2.36 1.48
N PHE A 45 -5.52 -2.46 2.43
CA PHE A 45 -4.09 -2.33 2.14
C PHE A 45 -3.57 -3.47 1.25
N LEU A 46 -4.03 -4.71 1.46
CA LEU A 46 -3.70 -5.83 0.60
C LEU A 46 -4.14 -5.55 -0.84
N ASN A 47 -5.38 -5.09 -1.05
CA ASN A 47 -5.88 -4.79 -2.39
C ASN A 47 -5.05 -3.70 -3.09
N ILE A 48 -4.80 -2.59 -2.41
CA ILE A 48 -4.07 -1.45 -2.99
C ILE A 48 -2.61 -1.81 -3.27
N VAL A 49 -1.90 -2.43 -2.31
CA VAL A 49 -0.49 -2.76 -2.47
C VAL A 49 -0.29 -3.91 -3.46
N GLN A 50 -1.20 -4.89 -3.49
CA GLN A 50 -1.17 -5.94 -4.50
C GLN A 50 -1.37 -5.38 -5.92
N ASN A 51 -2.29 -4.42 -6.09
CA ASN A 51 -2.47 -3.73 -7.36
C ASN A 51 -1.20 -2.96 -7.77
N ALA A 52 -0.58 -2.25 -6.83
CA ALA A 52 0.70 -1.58 -7.08
C ALA A 52 1.77 -2.55 -7.61
N ILE A 53 1.94 -3.73 -7.00
CA ILE A 53 2.89 -4.76 -7.48
C ILE A 53 2.45 -5.28 -8.86
N LYS A 54 1.16 -5.58 -9.04
CA LYS A 54 0.61 -6.18 -10.26
C LYS A 54 0.82 -5.29 -11.49
N TYR A 55 0.58 -3.98 -11.36
CA TYR A 55 0.61 -3.04 -12.48
C TYR A 55 1.95 -2.30 -12.64
N SER A 56 2.86 -2.43 -11.68
CA SER A 56 4.22 -1.90 -11.80
C SER A 56 5.13 -2.75 -12.68
N HIS A 57 6.17 -2.09 -13.21
CA HIS A 57 7.22 -2.72 -13.98
C HIS A 57 8.15 -3.58 -13.12
N LYS A 58 8.78 -4.57 -13.77
CA LYS A 58 9.85 -5.40 -13.18
C LYS A 58 11.02 -4.51 -12.74
N ASN A 59 11.65 -4.84 -11.61
CA ASN A 59 12.69 -4.03 -10.97
C ASN A 59 12.24 -2.63 -10.47
N GLY A 60 10.93 -2.35 -10.48
CA GLY A 60 10.37 -1.10 -10.00
C GLY A 60 10.24 -1.04 -8.47
N LYS A 61 9.71 0.08 -8.00
CA LYS A 61 9.49 0.34 -6.57
C LYS A 61 8.02 0.58 -6.26
N VAL A 62 7.60 0.10 -5.09
CA VAL A 62 6.33 0.50 -4.47
C VAL A 62 6.66 1.32 -3.23
N TYR A 63 6.16 2.55 -3.21
CA TYR A 63 6.34 3.50 -2.13
C TYR A 63 5.10 3.45 -1.23
N ILE A 64 5.32 3.31 0.07
CA ILE A 64 4.27 3.29 1.09
C ILE A 64 4.61 4.34 2.15
N GLU A 65 3.79 5.38 2.20
CA GLU A 65 3.91 6.46 3.17
C GLU A 65 2.68 6.50 4.07
N ALA A 66 2.88 6.67 5.37
CA ALA A 66 1.79 6.90 6.32
C ALA A 66 2.19 8.01 7.28
N THR A 67 1.43 9.10 7.28
CA THR A 67 1.66 10.27 8.13
C THR A 67 0.39 10.70 8.85
N LYS A 68 0.52 11.38 9.99
CA LYS A 68 -0.62 11.99 10.67
C LYS A 68 -0.73 13.47 10.27
N ASN A 69 -1.83 13.86 9.66
CA ASN A 69 -2.12 15.24 9.29
C ASN A 69 -3.50 15.66 9.81
N GLU A 70 -3.60 16.81 10.49
CA GLU A 70 -4.87 17.38 10.99
C GLU A 70 -5.76 16.36 11.76
N GLY A 71 -5.14 15.47 12.52
CA GLY A 71 -5.86 14.43 13.28
C GLY A 71 -6.30 13.21 12.47
N GLN A 72 -6.01 13.17 11.17
CA GLN A 72 -6.27 12.05 10.28
C GLN A 72 -4.99 11.30 9.92
N ALA A 73 -5.11 10.00 9.67
CA ALA A 73 -4.03 9.24 9.04
C ALA A 73 -4.13 9.40 7.52
N VAL A 74 -3.04 9.84 6.90
CA VAL A 74 -2.91 9.95 5.45
C VAL A 74 -1.97 8.84 4.99
N ILE A 75 -2.50 7.89 4.23
CA ILE A 75 -1.75 6.78 3.66
C ILE A 75 -1.63 7.00 2.16
N LYS A 76 -0.41 6.90 1.63
CA LYS A 76 -0.13 6.98 0.20
C LYS A 76 0.58 5.71 -0.24
N VAL A 77 0.04 5.10 -1.29
CA VAL A 77 0.68 4.01 -2.01
C VAL A 77 0.95 4.52 -3.42
N LYS A 78 2.21 4.48 -3.85
CA LYS A 78 2.63 4.87 -5.20
C LYS A 78 3.42 3.74 -5.82
N ASP A 79 3.07 3.38 -7.04
CA ASP A 79 3.84 2.49 -7.89
C ASP A 79 4.50 3.24 -9.07
N GLU A 80 5.34 2.52 -9.81
CA GLU A 80 6.01 3.01 -11.02
C GLU A 80 5.42 2.35 -12.27
N GLY A 81 4.16 1.92 -12.23
CA GLY A 81 3.48 1.28 -13.35
C GLY A 81 2.94 2.24 -14.40
N ILE A 82 2.18 1.66 -15.33
CA ILE A 82 1.56 2.35 -16.47
C ILE A 82 0.47 3.36 -16.07
N GLY A 83 0.10 3.41 -14.79
CA GLY A 83 -1.02 4.18 -14.27
C GLY A 83 -2.38 3.57 -14.63
N ILE A 84 -3.45 4.28 -14.26
CA ILE A 84 -4.82 3.93 -14.60
C ILE A 84 -5.30 4.94 -15.63
N ALA A 85 -5.78 4.49 -16.79
CA ALA A 85 -6.41 5.39 -17.75
C ALA A 85 -7.63 6.06 -17.09
N LYS A 86 -7.85 7.35 -17.35
CA LYS A 86 -8.86 8.14 -16.60
C LYS A 86 -10.25 7.51 -16.67
N GLU A 87 -10.56 6.78 -17.73
CA GLU A 87 -11.85 6.12 -17.94
C GLU A 87 -12.07 4.92 -16.98
N HIS A 88 -11.01 4.36 -16.40
CA HIS A 88 -11.07 3.22 -15.47
C HIS A 88 -11.10 3.62 -13.99
N LEU A 89 -10.91 4.91 -13.67
CA LEU A 89 -10.96 5.43 -12.30
C LEU A 89 -12.29 5.14 -11.55
N PRO A 90 -13.48 5.07 -12.19
CA PRO A 90 -14.72 4.75 -11.49
C PRO A 90 -14.86 3.29 -11.03
N TYR A 91 -14.00 2.38 -11.50
CA TYR A 91 -14.11 0.92 -11.26
C TYR A 91 -13.01 0.38 -10.34
N ILE A 92 -12.35 1.24 -9.59
CA ILE A 92 -11.30 0.85 -8.64
C ILE A 92 -11.98 0.38 -7.34
N GLU A 93 -11.67 -0.84 -6.90
CA GLU A 93 -12.06 -1.40 -5.59
C GLU A 93 -11.11 -1.00 -4.46
#